data_AF-A0A388PVD5-F1
#
_entry.id   AF-A0A388PVD5-F1
#
_cell.length_a   1.000
_cell.length_b   1.000
_cell.length_c   1.000
_cell.angle_alpha   90.00
_cell.angle_beta   90.00
_cell.angle_gamma   90.00
#
_symmetry.space_group_name_H-M   'P 1'
#
loop_
_entity.id
_entity.type
_entity.pdbx_description
1 polymer ?
#
loop_
_entity_poly.entity_id
_entity_poly.type
_entity_poly.pdbx_seq_one_letter_code
_entity_poly.pdbx_strand_id
1 'polypeptide(L)'
;MIRIQEEERKSLARDLHDEFGQSLTAIHADAAVLKALANKDYPKIKPSVNAISDLSKHLMNLVGGMLRSLKLGVLHELGLEEALKDLLNTWQLRHPKVNFNYEVNLKTLPKISETISVTSYRIIQECLTNISRHAKAKNVDIHIDYSKKKTSSAFIDIAVIDDGIGLSKSHQDGFGLSGMRERINEIHGKINITSDTNRGC
;
A
#
# COMPACT_ATOMS: atom_id res chain seq x y z
N MET A 1 25.29 -14.56 -3.56
CA MET A 1 24.13 -15.43 -3.31
C MET A 1 22.96 -14.66 -2.70
N ILE A 2 23.11 -13.93 -1.59
CA ILE A 2 22.00 -13.17 -0.94
C ILE A 2 21.30 -12.20 -1.91
N ARG A 3 22.05 -11.38 -2.65
CA ARG A 3 21.51 -10.39 -3.60
C ARG A 3 20.69 -11.00 -4.75
N ILE A 4 21.02 -12.23 -5.17
CA ILE A 4 20.30 -12.96 -6.24
C ILE A 4 18.98 -13.51 -5.71
N GLN A 5 18.98 -14.09 -4.51
CA GLN A 5 17.74 -14.54 -3.85
C GLN A 5 16.79 -13.37 -3.54
N GLU A 6 17.34 -12.20 -3.26
CA GLU A 6 16.56 -10.99 -3.01
C GLU A 6 15.92 -10.43 -4.28
N GLU A 7 16.66 -10.40 -5.39
CA GLU A 7 16.11 -10.05 -6.70
C GLU A 7 15.07 -11.06 -7.18
N GLU A 8 15.27 -12.36 -6.95
CA GLU A 8 14.29 -13.40 -7.24
C GLU A 8 13.02 -13.23 -6.40
N ARG A 9 13.13 -12.98 -5.08
CA ARG A 9 11.97 -12.69 -4.22
C ARG A 9 11.22 -11.44 -4.69
N LYS A 10 11.93 -10.39 -5.12
CA LYS A 10 11.34 -9.15 -5.65
C LYS A 10 10.65 -9.37 -6.99
N SER A 11 11.27 -10.12 -7.90
CA SER A 11 10.66 -10.50 -9.18
C SER A 11 9.38 -11.29 -8.93
N LEU A 12 9.46 -12.32 -8.08
CA LEU A 12 8.32 -13.17 -7.76
C LEU A 12 7.16 -12.38 -7.14
N ALA A 13 7.45 -11.44 -6.23
CA ALA A 13 6.41 -10.57 -5.66
C ALA A 13 5.82 -9.60 -6.69
N ARG A 14 6.59 -9.17 -7.69
CA ARG A 14 6.12 -8.29 -8.76
C ARG A 14 5.25 -9.05 -9.75
N ASP A 15 5.70 -10.22 -10.21
CA ASP A 15 5.00 -11.08 -11.15
C ASP A 15 3.68 -11.59 -10.53
N LEU A 16 3.70 -11.98 -9.26
CA LEU A 16 2.48 -12.34 -8.51
C LEU A 16 1.50 -11.16 -8.37
N HIS A 17 1.99 -9.93 -8.13
CA HIS A 17 1.11 -8.77 -8.03
C HIS A 17 0.50 -8.39 -9.38
N ASP A 18 1.32 -8.34 -10.43
CA ASP A 18 0.93 -7.78 -11.71
C ASP A 18 0.10 -8.77 -12.53
N GLU A 19 0.47 -10.06 -12.58
CA GLU A 19 -0.32 -11.06 -13.34
C GLU A 19 -1.57 -11.52 -12.59
N PHE A 20 -1.44 -11.89 -11.30
CA PHE A 20 -2.57 -12.44 -10.55
C PHE A 20 -3.51 -11.34 -10.04
N GLY A 21 -2.97 -10.19 -9.61
CA GLY A 21 -3.78 -9.07 -9.12
C GLY A 21 -4.68 -8.48 -10.19
N GLN A 22 -4.16 -8.30 -11.42
CA GLN A 22 -4.95 -7.78 -12.54
C GLN A 22 -5.99 -8.80 -13.02
N SER A 23 -5.58 -10.07 -13.18
CA SER A 23 -6.49 -11.14 -13.61
C SER A 23 -7.64 -11.35 -12.63
N LEU A 24 -7.38 -11.32 -11.32
CA LEU A 24 -8.43 -11.45 -10.30
C LEU A 24 -9.37 -10.24 -10.27
N THR A 25 -8.83 -9.03 -10.48
CA THR A 25 -9.64 -7.81 -10.59
C THR A 25 -10.57 -7.88 -11.80
N ALA A 26 -10.08 -8.37 -12.94
CA ALA A 26 -10.89 -8.59 -14.14
C ALA A 26 -11.99 -9.63 -13.90
N ILE A 27 -11.67 -10.79 -13.31
CA ILE A 27 -12.65 -11.82 -12.96
C ILE A 27 -13.72 -11.27 -11.99
N HIS A 28 -13.31 -10.44 -11.02
CA HIS A 28 -14.25 -9.81 -10.09
C HIS A 28 -15.19 -8.82 -10.80
N ALA A 29 -14.65 -8.02 -11.72
CA ALA A 29 -15.42 -7.08 -12.53
C ALA A 29 -16.43 -7.80 -13.45
N ASP A 30 -15.99 -8.85 -14.14
CA ASP A 30 -16.85 -9.67 -15.00
C ASP A 30 -17.98 -10.35 -14.20
N ALA A 31 -17.66 -10.86 -13.01
CA ALA A 31 -18.67 -11.41 -12.10
C ALA A 31 -19.67 -10.34 -11.63
N ALA A 32 -19.22 -9.12 -11.35
CA ALA A 32 -20.11 -8.01 -10.97
C ALA A 32 -21.05 -7.60 -12.12
N VAL A 33 -20.55 -7.56 -13.36
CA VAL A 33 -21.34 -7.29 -14.57
C VAL A 33 -22.39 -8.38 -14.77
N LEU A 34 -21.99 -9.66 -14.70
CA LEU A 34 -22.92 -10.78 -14.81
C LEU A 34 -24.00 -10.77 -13.72
N LYS A 35 -23.65 -10.33 -12.50
CA LYS A 35 -24.60 -10.22 -11.38
C LYS A 35 -25.65 -9.13 -11.65
N ALA A 36 -25.24 -8.01 -12.22
CA ALA A 36 -26.13 -6.92 -12.60
C ALA A 36 -27.07 -7.32 -13.74
N LEU A 37 -26.57 -8.07 -14.74
CA LEU A 37 -27.37 -8.57 -15.87
C LEU A 37 -28.34 -9.68 -15.44
N ALA A 38 -27.95 -10.58 -14.54
CA ALA A 38 -28.77 -11.70 -14.07
C ALA A 38 -30.01 -11.26 -13.27
N ASN A 39 -30.01 -10.04 -12.69
CA ASN A 39 -31.18 -9.48 -12.01
C ASN A 39 -32.35 -9.17 -12.98
N LYS A 40 -32.16 -9.21 -14.30
CA LYS A 40 -33.23 -8.95 -15.28
C LYS A 40 -33.93 -10.20 -15.81
N ASP A 41 -33.28 -11.36 -15.96
CA ASP A 41 -33.93 -12.52 -16.63
C ASP A 41 -33.50 -13.94 -16.18
N TYR A 42 -32.53 -14.13 -15.28
CA TYR A 42 -31.96 -15.47 -15.02
C TYR A 42 -31.62 -15.79 -13.54
N PRO A 43 -32.62 -16.10 -12.68
CA PRO A 43 -32.41 -16.44 -11.27
C PRO A 43 -31.52 -17.67 -11.02
N LYS A 44 -31.42 -18.60 -11.99
CA LYS A 44 -30.58 -19.82 -11.87
C LYS A 44 -29.07 -19.58 -12.01
N ILE A 45 -28.64 -18.45 -12.56
CA ILE A 45 -27.21 -18.13 -12.81
C ILE A 45 -26.58 -17.37 -11.63
N LYS A 46 -27.42 -16.76 -10.79
CA LYS A 46 -27.03 -15.95 -9.62
C LYS A 46 -26.11 -16.69 -8.62
N PRO A 47 -26.30 -17.98 -8.30
CA PRO A 47 -25.39 -18.73 -7.42
C PRO A 47 -23.98 -18.87 -8.01
N SER A 48 -23.86 -19.21 -9.29
CA SER A 48 -22.57 -19.37 -9.97
C SER A 48 -21.80 -18.06 -10.06
N VAL A 49 -22.49 -16.95 -10.30
CA VAL A 49 -21.86 -15.61 -10.33
C VAL A 49 -21.36 -15.19 -8.95
N ASN A 50 -22.13 -15.45 -7.89
CA ASN A 50 -21.67 -15.21 -6.52
C ASN A 50 -20.44 -16.08 -6.20
N ALA A 51 -20.44 -17.35 -6.58
CA ALA A 51 -19.31 -18.26 -6.37
C ALA A 51 -18.02 -17.78 -7.06
N ILE A 52 -18.11 -17.27 -8.30
CA ILE A 52 -16.96 -16.68 -9.01
C ILE A 52 -16.45 -15.42 -8.28
N SER A 53 -17.37 -14.55 -7.86
CA SER A 53 -17.02 -13.36 -7.09
C SER A 53 -16.32 -13.71 -5.76
N ASP A 54 -16.85 -14.69 -5.03
CA ASP A 54 -16.31 -15.09 -3.72
C ASP A 54 -14.96 -15.80 -3.86
N LEU A 55 -14.79 -16.64 -4.88
CA LEU A 55 -13.53 -17.30 -5.19
C LEU A 55 -12.46 -16.28 -5.62
N SER A 56 -12.82 -15.30 -6.45
CA SER A 56 -11.91 -14.22 -6.83
C SER A 56 -11.45 -13.42 -5.61
N LYS A 57 -12.36 -13.04 -4.71
CA LYS A 57 -12.02 -12.38 -3.44
C LYS A 57 -11.10 -13.22 -2.56
N HIS A 58 -11.37 -14.52 -2.45
CA HIS A 58 -10.54 -15.44 -1.68
C HIS A 58 -9.11 -15.51 -2.23
N LEU A 59 -8.97 -15.64 -3.55
CA LEU A 59 -7.67 -15.65 -4.22
C LEU A 59 -6.93 -14.31 -4.09
N MET A 60 -7.64 -13.17 -4.17
CA MET A 60 -7.05 -11.86 -3.89
C MET A 60 -6.48 -11.78 -2.47
N ASN A 61 -7.20 -12.34 -1.49
CA ASN A 61 -6.75 -12.36 -0.09
C ASN A 61 -5.52 -13.25 0.10
N LEU A 62 -5.48 -14.42 -0.54
CA LEU A 62 -4.34 -15.35 -0.50
C LEU A 62 -3.10 -14.76 -1.16
N VAL A 63 -3.21 -14.26 -2.39
CA VAL A 63 -2.11 -13.60 -3.11
C VAL A 63 -1.63 -12.40 -2.32
N GLY A 64 -2.57 -11.59 -1.80
CA GLY A 64 -2.24 -10.49 -0.89
C GLY A 64 -1.46 -10.97 0.33
N GLY A 65 -1.85 -12.09 0.95
CA GLY A 65 -1.13 -12.70 2.09
C GLY A 65 0.29 -13.12 1.75
N MET A 66 0.49 -13.76 0.61
CA MET A 66 1.81 -14.20 0.16
C MET A 66 2.73 -13.00 -0.15
N LEU A 67 2.22 -12.00 -0.87
CA LEU A 67 2.94 -10.74 -1.13
C LEU A 67 3.32 -10.01 0.16
N ARG A 68 2.43 -10.04 1.15
CA ARG A 68 2.69 -9.49 2.49
C ARG A 68 3.83 -10.22 3.20
N SER A 69 3.86 -11.55 3.14
CA SER A 69 4.88 -12.39 3.76
C SER A 69 6.26 -12.18 3.14
N LEU A 70 6.34 -12.16 1.80
CA LEU A 70 7.60 -11.94 1.08
C LEU A 70 8.21 -10.57 1.40
N LYS A 71 7.39 -9.51 1.47
CA LYS A 71 7.85 -8.15 1.82
C LYS A 71 8.30 -8.01 3.27
N LEU A 72 7.68 -8.75 4.20
CA LEU A 72 8.09 -8.76 5.61
C LEU A 72 9.44 -9.46 5.81
N GLY A 73 9.73 -10.50 5.01
CA GLY A 73 11.06 -11.13 5.01
C GLY A 73 12.19 -10.14 4.66
N VAL A 74 11.96 -9.25 3.68
CA VAL A 74 12.92 -8.20 3.31
C VAL A 74 13.14 -7.21 4.46
N LEU A 75 12.06 -6.82 5.15
CA LEU A 75 12.14 -5.95 6.32
C LEU A 75 12.94 -6.56 7.48
N HIS A 76 12.77 -7.86 7.74
CA HIS A 76 13.53 -8.58 8.77
C HIS A 76 15.02 -8.71 8.44
N GLU A 77 15.37 -8.94 7.17
CA GLU A 77 16.74 -9.18 6.74
C GLU A 77 17.57 -7.88 6.58
N LEU A 78 16.97 -6.80 6.06
CA LEU A 78 17.68 -5.57 5.72
C LEU A 78 17.48 -4.43 6.72
N GLY A 79 16.45 -4.50 7.55
CA GLY A 79 16.02 -3.40 8.42
C GLY A 79 15.13 -2.38 7.71
N LEU A 80 14.52 -1.49 8.51
CA LEU A 80 13.46 -0.59 8.06
C LEU A 80 13.90 0.40 6.98
N GLU A 81 15.07 1.03 7.14
CA GLU A 81 15.56 2.05 6.20
C GLU A 81 15.71 1.49 4.78
N GLU A 82 16.42 0.38 4.65
CA GLU A 82 16.70 -0.23 3.35
C GLU A 82 15.44 -0.85 2.74
N ALA A 83 14.56 -1.46 3.55
CA ALA A 83 13.27 -1.95 3.08
C ALA A 83 12.36 -0.84 2.54
N LEU A 84 12.35 0.34 3.19
CA LEU A 84 11.59 1.50 2.72
C LEU A 84 12.19 2.05 1.41
N LYS A 85 13.51 2.24 1.34
CA LYS A 85 14.18 2.68 0.11
C LYS A 85 13.88 1.74 -1.06
N ASP A 86 13.94 0.43 -0.82
CA ASP A 86 13.61 -0.57 -1.83
C ASP A 86 12.16 -0.47 -2.33
N LEU A 87 11.21 -0.31 -1.39
CA LEU A 87 9.80 -0.09 -1.72
C LEU A 87 9.59 1.16 -2.59
N LEU A 88 10.21 2.27 -2.20
CA LEU A 88 10.12 3.57 -2.89
C LEU A 88 10.75 3.49 -4.29
N ASN A 89 11.96 2.92 -4.41
CA ASN A 89 12.64 2.70 -5.69
C ASN A 89 11.83 1.80 -6.63
N THR A 90 11.29 0.69 -6.10
CA THR A 90 10.44 -0.22 -6.89
C THR A 90 9.16 0.46 -7.34
N TRP A 91 8.60 1.36 -6.53
CA TRP A 91 7.42 2.14 -6.93
C TRP A 91 7.77 3.12 -8.05
N GLN A 92 8.88 3.85 -7.95
CA GLN A 92 9.35 4.79 -8.97
C GLN A 92 9.59 4.11 -10.32
N LEU A 93 10.23 2.94 -10.33
CA LEU A 93 10.46 2.16 -11.56
C LEU A 93 9.16 1.80 -12.30
N ARG A 94 8.07 1.59 -11.56
CA ARG A 94 6.74 1.28 -12.15
C ARG A 94 5.97 2.53 -12.58
N HIS A 95 6.38 3.71 -12.15
CA HIS A 95 5.71 4.98 -12.43
C HIS A 95 6.70 6.02 -13.01
N PRO A 96 7.38 5.73 -14.12
CA PRO A 96 8.46 6.58 -14.66
C PRO A 96 8.01 7.97 -15.13
N LYS A 97 6.70 8.20 -15.21
CA LYS A 97 6.10 9.49 -15.59
C LYS A 97 5.79 10.39 -14.39
N VAL A 98 5.93 9.89 -13.17
CA VAL A 98 5.75 10.67 -11.94
C VAL A 98 7.11 11.23 -11.53
N ASN A 99 7.17 12.53 -11.30
CA ASN A 99 8.31 13.17 -10.66
C ASN A 99 8.29 12.78 -9.17
N PHE A 100 9.19 11.90 -8.78
CA PHE A 100 9.18 11.26 -7.46
C PHE A 100 10.48 11.54 -6.72
N ASN A 101 10.37 12.22 -5.59
CA ASN A 101 11.50 12.46 -4.70
C ASN A 101 11.22 11.82 -3.33
N TYR A 102 12.27 11.33 -2.70
CA TYR A 102 12.17 10.87 -1.32
C TYR A 102 13.46 11.08 -0.54
N GLU A 103 13.31 11.22 0.77
CA GLU A 103 14.40 11.21 1.74
C GLU A 103 14.05 10.24 2.87
N VAL A 104 14.97 9.30 3.18
CA VAL A 104 14.84 8.37 4.31
C VAL A 104 16.07 8.50 5.20
N ASN A 105 15.90 9.10 6.37
CA ASN A 105 16.95 9.37 7.34
C ASN A 105 16.68 8.62 8.65
N LEU A 106 16.94 7.31 8.63
CA LEU A 106 16.76 6.42 9.77
C LEU A 106 18.08 5.85 10.31
N LYS A 107 19.23 6.36 9.86
CA LYS A 107 20.57 5.81 10.22
C LYS A 107 20.85 5.82 11.72
N THR A 108 20.24 6.74 12.45
CA THR A 108 20.39 6.88 13.91
C THR A 108 19.23 6.26 14.69
N LEU A 109 18.30 5.60 14.00
CA LEU A 109 17.17 4.90 14.60
C LEU A 109 17.71 3.74 15.47
N PRO A 110 17.44 3.74 16.79
CA PRO A 110 17.78 2.61 17.63
C PRO A 110 16.94 1.39 17.23
N LYS A 111 17.30 0.21 17.75
CA LYS A 111 16.46 -0.98 17.56
C LYS A 111 15.05 -0.71 18.10
N ILE A 112 14.07 -0.73 17.21
CA ILE A 112 12.65 -0.57 17.51
C ILE A 112 11.94 -1.93 17.53
N SER A 113 10.71 -1.95 18.04
CA SER A 113 9.87 -3.15 17.97
C SER A 113 9.54 -3.48 16.53
N GLU A 114 9.39 -4.77 16.24
CA GLU A 114 8.96 -5.24 14.92
C GLU A 114 7.64 -4.61 14.50
N THR A 115 6.70 -4.45 15.43
CA THR A 115 5.40 -3.81 15.19
C THR A 115 5.55 -2.40 14.62
N ILE A 116 6.47 -1.57 15.14
CA ILE A 116 6.69 -0.21 14.62
C ILE A 116 7.27 -0.29 13.20
N SER A 117 8.27 -1.15 12.97
CA SER A 117 8.88 -1.32 11.64
C SER A 117 7.84 -1.74 10.60
N VAL A 118 7.03 -2.74 10.94
CA VAL A 118 5.96 -3.25 10.06
C VAL A 118 4.91 -2.18 9.80
N THR A 119 4.48 -1.46 10.84
CA THR A 119 3.48 -0.40 10.70
C THR A 119 3.98 0.74 9.82
N SER A 120 5.22 1.23 10.02
CA SER A 120 5.84 2.24 9.17
C SER A 120 5.91 1.81 7.71
N TYR A 121 6.35 0.57 7.45
CA TYR A 121 6.40 0.02 6.09
C TYR A 121 5.01 -0.05 5.45
N ARG A 122 3.99 -0.50 6.20
CA ARG A 122 2.61 -0.63 5.71
C ARG A 122 1.97 0.71 5.41
N ILE A 123 2.22 1.74 6.21
CA ILE A 123 1.70 3.09 5.97
C ILE A 123 2.22 3.61 4.63
N ILE A 124 3.54 3.56 4.40
CA ILE A 124 4.12 4.00 3.12
C ILE A 124 3.56 3.20 1.96
N GLN A 125 3.43 1.88 2.10
CA GLN A 125 2.87 1.03 1.06
C GLN A 125 1.42 1.43 0.70
N GLU A 126 0.59 1.71 1.69
CA GLU A 126 -0.80 2.09 1.49
C GLU A 126 -0.89 3.48 0.86
N CYS A 127 -0.09 4.45 1.32
CA CYS A 127 0.01 5.77 0.71
C CYS A 127 0.38 5.68 -0.79
N LEU A 128 1.42 4.92 -1.13
CA LEU A 128 1.83 4.69 -2.52
C LEU A 128 0.73 4.02 -3.35
N THR A 129 -0.03 3.11 -2.75
CA THR A 129 -1.16 2.44 -3.42
C THR A 129 -2.30 3.43 -3.69
N ASN A 130 -2.60 4.30 -2.71
CA ASN A 130 -3.62 5.33 -2.84
C ASN A 130 -3.24 6.36 -3.91
N ILE A 131 -1.99 6.78 -3.95
CA ILE A 131 -1.49 7.70 -4.99
C ILE A 131 -1.67 7.07 -6.38
N SER A 132 -1.20 5.84 -6.58
CA SER A 132 -1.31 5.13 -7.87
C SER A 132 -2.76 4.92 -8.32
N ARG A 133 -3.68 4.65 -7.39
CA ARG A 133 -5.07 4.31 -7.71
C ARG A 133 -5.98 5.53 -7.82
N HIS A 134 -5.71 6.59 -7.06
CA HIS A 134 -6.69 7.64 -6.81
C HIS A 134 -6.19 9.04 -7.13
N ALA A 135 -4.91 9.36 -6.88
CA ALA A 135 -4.43 10.74 -6.90
C ALA A 135 -4.32 11.34 -8.30
N LYS A 136 -3.95 10.56 -9.32
CA LYS A 136 -3.50 11.08 -10.63
C LYS A 136 -2.39 12.15 -10.51
N ALA A 137 -1.56 12.03 -9.48
CA ALA A 137 -0.47 12.94 -9.18
C ALA A 137 0.62 12.88 -10.26
N LYS A 138 1.28 14.02 -10.49
CA LYS A 138 2.47 14.16 -11.32
C LYS A 138 3.73 14.34 -10.47
N ASN A 139 3.59 14.88 -9.27
CA ASN A 139 4.66 15.10 -8.32
C ASN A 139 4.32 14.43 -6.99
N VAL A 140 5.28 13.71 -6.43
CA VAL A 140 5.14 13.01 -5.15
C VAL A 140 6.45 13.17 -4.38
N ASP A 141 6.34 13.64 -3.14
CA ASP A 141 7.47 13.85 -2.23
C ASP A 141 7.24 13.05 -0.94
N ILE A 142 8.23 12.27 -0.53
CA ILE A 142 8.15 11.43 0.68
C ILE A 142 9.34 11.70 1.60
N HIS A 143 9.07 12.08 2.85
CA HIS A 143 10.10 12.29 3.87
C HIS A 143 9.87 11.34 5.04
N ILE A 144 10.94 10.64 5.45
CA ILE A 144 10.93 9.70 6.56
C ILE A 144 12.13 9.97 7.45
N ASP A 145 11.90 10.50 8.64
CA ASP A 145 12.97 10.96 9.53
C ASP A 145 12.81 10.37 10.94
N TYR A 146 13.93 9.98 11.55
CA TYR A 146 13.95 9.70 12.98
C TYR A 146 14.24 10.98 13.77
N SER A 147 13.28 11.42 14.58
CA SER A 147 13.40 12.61 15.42
C SER A 147 13.48 12.24 16.90
N LYS A 148 14.52 12.73 17.58
CA LYS A 148 14.65 12.67 19.04
C LYS A 148 14.74 14.09 19.58
N LYS A 149 13.62 14.66 20.02
CA LYS A 149 13.61 15.96 20.69
C LYS A 149 14.18 15.80 22.11
N LYS A 150 15.00 16.76 22.57
CA LYS A 150 15.66 16.73 23.89
C LYS A 150 14.69 16.56 25.08
N THR A 151 13.43 16.95 24.89
CA THR A 151 12.39 16.98 25.93
C THR A 151 11.16 16.12 25.58
N SER A 152 11.21 15.31 24.52
CA SER A 152 10.08 14.47 24.10
C SER A 152 10.53 13.05 23.79
N SER A 153 9.57 12.12 23.77
CA SER A 153 9.77 10.78 23.24
C SER A 153 10.27 10.86 21.79
N ALA A 154 11.18 9.95 21.43
CA ALA A 154 11.63 9.83 20.06
C ALA A 154 10.51 9.25 19.18
N PHE A 155 10.45 9.66 17.92
CA PHE A 155 9.44 9.22 16.98
C PHE A 155 10.01 9.12 15.56
N ILE A 156 9.35 8.31 14.74
CA ILE A 156 9.56 8.29 13.29
C ILE A 156 8.52 9.22 12.70
N ASP A 157 8.97 10.26 12.01
CA ASP A 157 8.11 11.17 11.26
C ASP A 157 8.01 10.69 9.83
N ILE A 158 6.78 10.64 9.30
CA ILE A 158 6.49 10.19 7.94
C ILE A 158 5.59 11.24 7.30
N ALA A 159 6.10 11.90 6.27
CA ALA A 159 5.32 12.78 5.41
C ALA A 159 5.26 12.19 4.00
N VAL A 160 4.06 12.06 3.46
CA VAL A 160 3.80 11.67 2.07
C VAL A 160 2.93 12.76 1.47
N ILE A 161 3.43 13.40 0.42
CA ILE A 161 2.79 14.56 -0.21
C ILE A 161 2.62 14.24 -1.70
N ASP A 162 1.42 14.43 -2.23
CA ASP A 162 1.15 14.33 -3.66
C ASP A 162 0.41 15.56 -4.20
N ASP A 163 0.58 15.89 -5.49
CA ASP A 163 -0.11 17.00 -6.15
C ASP A 163 -1.38 16.57 -6.90
N GLY A 164 -2.00 15.46 -6.48
CA GLY A 164 -3.14 14.87 -7.13
C GLY A 164 -4.45 15.62 -6.96
N ILE A 165 -5.54 14.95 -7.32
CA ILE A 165 -6.91 15.49 -7.27
C ILE A 165 -7.42 15.72 -5.84
N GLY A 166 -6.67 15.26 -4.82
CA GLY A 166 -7.04 15.33 -3.41
C GLY A 166 -8.26 14.48 -3.05
N LEU A 167 -8.71 14.62 -1.81
CA LEU A 167 -9.89 13.98 -1.25
C LEU A 167 -11.07 14.97 -1.31
N SER A 168 -12.26 14.48 -1.64
CA SER A 168 -13.46 15.31 -1.55
C SER A 168 -13.84 15.55 -0.08
N LYS A 169 -14.49 16.67 0.24
CA LYS A 169 -14.98 16.95 1.60
C LYS A 169 -16.00 15.93 2.11
N SER A 170 -16.61 15.16 1.21
CA SER A 170 -17.55 14.08 1.53
C SER A 170 -16.89 12.69 1.52
N HIS A 171 -15.56 12.62 1.42
CA HIS A 171 -14.85 11.35 1.36
C HIS A 171 -15.02 10.60 2.68
N GLN A 172 -15.60 9.40 2.61
CA GLN A 172 -15.60 8.47 3.74
C GLN A 172 -14.35 7.60 3.65
N ASP A 173 -13.73 7.37 4.81
CA ASP A 173 -12.55 6.52 4.89
C ASP A 173 -12.85 5.12 4.34
N GLY A 174 -12.20 4.77 3.23
CA GLY A 174 -12.16 3.39 2.78
C GLY A 174 -11.40 2.49 3.75
N PHE A 175 -11.37 1.19 3.46
CA PHE A 175 -10.64 0.20 4.26
C PHE A 175 -9.15 0.55 4.44
N GLY A 176 -8.52 1.18 3.45
CA GLY A 176 -7.11 1.61 3.50
C GLY A 176 -6.83 2.66 4.58
N LEU A 177 -7.54 3.79 4.53
CA LEU A 177 -7.38 4.89 5.50
C LEU A 177 -7.83 4.47 6.92
N SER A 178 -8.90 3.68 7.03
CA SER A 178 -9.36 3.13 8.32
C SER A 178 -8.30 2.20 8.92
N GLY A 179 -7.74 1.29 8.12
CA GLY A 179 -6.70 0.37 8.57
C GLY A 179 -5.39 1.07 8.95
N MET A 180 -5.02 2.16 8.27
CA MET A 180 -3.87 2.99 8.68
C MET A 180 -4.10 3.63 10.05
N ARG A 181 -5.29 4.21 10.30
CA ARG A 181 -5.62 4.81 11.61
C ARG A 181 -5.58 3.78 12.73
N GLU A 182 -6.16 2.60 12.52
CA GLU A 182 -6.14 1.50 13.48
C GLU A 182 -4.70 1.12 13.86
N ARG A 183 -3.84 0.87 12.87
CA ARG A 183 -2.43 0.51 13.11
C ARG A 183 -1.62 1.58 13.82
N ILE A 184 -1.88 2.84 13.50
CA ILE A 184 -1.21 3.98 14.14
C ILE A 184 -1.67 4.10 15.59
N ASN A 185 -2.96 3.87 15.88
CA ASN A 185 -3.47 3.83 17.24
C ASN A 185 -2.88 2.67 18.05
N GLU A 186 -2.70 1.48 17.46
CA GLU A 186 -2.07 0.31 18.09
C GLU A 186 -0.65 0.61 18.59
N ILE A 187 0.09 1.48 17.89
CA ILE A 187 1.46 1.88 18.28
C ILE A 187 1.50 3.23 19.03
N HIS A 188 0.33 3.75 19.45
CA HIS A 188 0.19 5.06 20.09
C HIS A 188 0.79 6.23 19.28
N GLY A 189 0.79 6.10 17.96
CA GLY A 189 1.22 7.13 17.02
C GLY A 189 0.14 8.16 16.75
N LYS A 190 0.43 9.09 15.84
CA LYS A 190 -0.53 10.09 15.35
C LYS A 190 -0.51 10.12 13.84
N ILE A 191 -1.67 10.30 13.25
CA ILE A 191 -1.83 10.51 11.81
C ILE A 191 -2.67 11.75 11.59
N ASN A 192 -2.23 12.58 10.65
CA ASN A 192 -2.96 13.72 10.17
C ASN A 192 -3.01 13.62 8.65
N ILE A 193 -4.21 13.74 8.07
CA ILE A 193 -4.42 13.71 6.64
C ILE A 193 -5.02 15.06 6.27
N THR A 194 -4.31 15.83 5.46
CA THR A 194 -4.72 17.16 5.02
C THR A 194 -4.85 17.14 3.51
N SER A 195 -6.07 17.29 3.01
CA SER A 195 -6.30 17.32 1.58
C SER A 195 -7.43 18.28 1.26
N ASP A 196 -7.28 18.98 0.14
CA ASP A 196 -8.32 19.82 -0.45
C ASP A 196 -8.55 19.36 -1.90
N THR A 197 -9.79 19.48 -2.38
CA THR A 197 -10.14 19.08 -3.74
C THR A 197 -9.29 19.85 -4.76
N ASN A 198 -8.63 19.12 -5.67
CA ASN A 198 -7.66 19.62 -6.66
C ASN A 198 -6.38 20.26 -6.07
N ARG A 199 -6.01 19.93 -4.84
CA ARG A 199 -4.79 20.44 -4.18
C ARG A 199 -3.90 19.36 -3.59
N GLY A 200 -4.08 18.10 -3.98
CA GLY A 200 -3.26 17.02 -3.46
C GLY A 200 -3.59 16.60 -2.03
N CYS A 201 -2.76 15.74 -1.46
CA CYS A 201 -2.88 15.21 -0.10
C CYS A 201 -1.51 15.19 0.60
#